data_AF-A0A7V7DV21-F1
#
_entry.id   AF-A0A7V7DV21-F1
#
_cell.length_a   1.000
_cell.length_b   1.000
_cell.length_c   1.000
_cell.angle_alpha   90.00
_cell.angle_beta   90.00
_cell.angle_gamma   90.00
#
_symmetry.space_group_name_H-M   'P 1'
#
loop_
_entity.id
_entity.type
_entity.pdbx_description
1 polymer ?
#
loop_
_entity_poly.entity_id
_entity_poly.type
_entity_poly.pdbx_seq_one_letter_code
_entity_poly.pdbx_strand_id
1 'polypeptide(L)'
;METKQKKTKVVVSLLALAALCVFSLFAAAGNLEPSGPPGPTMKTLDEVEPRIAIQSLSSSATGLYIINEPGSYYLTGNIFINFKHGIEIGASNVTVDLMGYEIRSSWDIKNPGPNLNFDGISIAPGNDNVEIRNGSIFSNNSSEGGVAYNGFRYGIYAADSAGVYCHRTRVIDVRVSGSREIGIRLRGTNNIVKGCSTEGNEYGINTRDNSLIVGNTVKGSRLTGILPGNGSTIRGNSSTDCLVHGIYCGENCILEDNVVRGNAGSGIVAFSGSIVSGNVAAGSGNYGISAYSNCKVSSNNAYDNGFDGINVRDYCIVSDNTVYSNNTYGIKAGHGCSVTGNNSSENTFYGIYCGDGTSLNNNTASGNSGGMHTGLGSSIIGNTARSNGIYGIHVSGNCLVNNNTAYNNTTNIYAPSSTMGTNHAP
;
A
#
# COMPACT_ATOMS: atom_id res chain seq x y z
N MET A 1 -9.23 -89.36 -49.27
CA MET A 1 -9.70 -88.04 -49.74
C MET A 1 -8.86 -86.86 -49.20
N GLU A 2 -8.25 -86.97 -48.02
CA GLU A 2 -7.46 -85.89 -47.36
C GLU A 2 -6.29 -85.29 -48.16
N THR A 3 -5.58 -86.08 -48.97
CA THR A 3 -4.36 -85.62 -49.67
C THR A 3 -4.62 -84.54 -50.71
N LYS A 4 -5.83 -84.46 -51.29
CA LYS A 4 -6.22 -83.33 -52.16
C LYS A 4 -6.42 -82.05 -51.35
N GLN A 5 -7.14 -82.09 -50.22
CA GLN A 5 -7.38 -80.90 -49.38
C GLN A 5 -6.08 -80.30 -48.82
N LYS A 6 -5.10 -81.13 -48.40
CA LYS A 6 -3.79 -80.63 -47.95
C LYS A 6 -3.05 -79.89 -49.07
N LYS A 7 -3.04 -80.41 -50.30
CA LYS A 7 -2.45 -79.73 -51.47
C LYS A 7 -3.16 -78.41 -51.79
N THR A 8 -4.50 -78.38 -51.79
CA THR A 8 -5.27 -77.14 -52.04
C THR A 8 -4.97 -76.06 -51.01
N LYS A 9 -4.91 -76.40 -49.71
CA LYS A 9 -4.56 -75.43 -48.65
C LYS A 9 -3.16 -74.85 -48.83
N VAL A 10 -2.16 -75.69 -49.14
CA VAL A 10 -0.77 -75.23 -49.39
C VAL A 10 -0.69 -74.32 -50.62
N VAL A 11 -1.39 -74.63 -51.71
CA VAL A 11 -1.43 -73.79 -52.92
C VAL A 11 -2.11 -72.45 -52.66
N VAL A 12 -3.22 -72.42 -51.90
CA VAL A 12 -3.90 -71.18 -51.52
C VAL A 12 -3.02 -70.32 -50.60
N SER A 13 -2.31 -70.92 -49.64
CA SER A 13 -1.35 -70.19 -48.79
C SER A 13 -0.17 -69.63 -49.58
N LEU A 14 0.37 -70.36 -50.56
CA LEU A 14 1.43 -69.87 -51.45
C LEU A 14 0.95 -68.74 -52.35
N LEU A 15 -0.28 -68.82 -52.89
CA LEU A 15 -0.89 -67.75 -53.68
C LEU A 15 -1.17 -66.50 -52.83
N ALA A 16 -1.65 -66.67 -51.60
CA ALA A 16 -1.87 -65.57 -50.67
C ALA A 16 -0.54 -64.88 -50.27
N LEU A 17 0.52 -65.66 -50.01
CA LEU A 17 1.84 -65.11 -49.70
C LEU A 17 2.45 -64.39 -50.91
N ALA A 18 2.34 -64.97 -52.11
CA ALA A 18 2.77 -64.33 -53.35
C ALA A 18 1.99 -63.01 -53.62
N ALA A 19 0.68 -63.00 -53.40
CA ALA A 19 -0.14 -61.78 -53.51
C ALA A 19 0.29 -60.72 -52.49
N LEU A 20 0.63 -61.11 -51.25
CA LEU A 20 1.13 -60.19 -50.22
C LEU A 20 2.49 -59.58 -50.60
N CYS A 21 3.42 -60.40 -51.11
CA CYS A 21 4.72 -59.94 -51.59
C CYS A 21 4.59 -58.99 -52.80
N VAL A 22 3.65 -59.26 -53.72
CA VAL A 22 3.35 -58.36 -54.84
C VAL A 22 2.73 -57.05 -54.34
N PHE A 23 1.85 -57.08 -53.32
CA PHE A 23 1.27 -55.86 -52.75
C PHE A 23 2.34 -54.97 -52.09
N SER A 24 3.32 -55.56 -51.40
CA SER A 24 4.46 -54.81 -50.85
C SER A 24 5.38 -54.19 -51.91
N LEU A 25 5.38 -54.68 -53.15
CA LEU A 25 6.15 -54.09 -54.26
C LEU A 25 5.47 -52.87 -54.90
N PHE A 26 4.18 -52.64 -54.63
CA PHE A 26 3.43 -51.48 -55.10
C PHE A 26 3.00 -50.50 -53.99
N ALA A 27 3.43 -50.75 -52.75
CA ALA A 27 3.27 -49.83 -51.63
C ALA A 27 4.25 -48.64 -51.74
N ALA A 28 4.02 -47.77 -52.72
CA ALA A 28 4.72 -46.50 -52.83
C ALA A 28 4.33 -45.59 -51.66
N ALA A 29 5.22 -45.42 -50.68
CA ALA A 29 5.11 -44.32 -49.74
C ALA A 29 5.11 -43.01 -50.52
N GLY A 30 4.20 -42.09 -50.17
CA GLY A 30 4.27 -40.72 -50.67
C GLY A 30 5.61 -40.08 -50.29
N ASN A 31 6.04 -39.08 -51.05
CA ASN A 31 7.33 -38.43 -50.81
C ASN A 31 7.47 -38.00 -49.34
N LEU A 32 8.46 -38.55 -48.64
CA LEU A 32 8.74 -38.23 -47.24
C LEU A 32 9.43 -36.86 -47.11
N GLU A 33 10.01 -36.35 -48.19
CA GLU A 33 10.42 -34.96 -48.27
C GLU A 33 9.17 -34.07 -48.45
N PRO A 34 8.92 -33.09 -47.57
CA PRO A 34 7.85 -32.12 -47.77
C PRO A 34 8.07 -31.37 -49.09
N SER A 35 6.99 -30.93 -49.74
CA SER A 35 7.03 -30.27 -51.06
C SER A 35 7.77 -28.92 -51.11
N GLY A 36 8.24 -28.44 -49.96
CA GLY A 36 9.23 -27.39 -49.78
C GLY A 36 9.73 -27.40 -48.33
N PRO A 37 10.74 -26.58 -47.99
CA PRO A 37 11.10 -26.34 -46.60
C PRO A 37 9.87 -25.88 -45.79
N PRO A 38 9.79 -26.18 -44.48
CA PRO A 38 8.79 -25.54 -43.62
C PRO A 38 8.86 -24.03 -43.79
N GLY A 39 7.70 -23.38 -44.01
CA GLY A 39 7.62 -21.92 -44.00
C GLY A 39 8.11 -21.37 -42.66
N PRO A 40 8.56 -20.10 -42.57
CA PRO A 40 9.09 -19.53 -41.34
C PRO A 40 8.15 -19.75 -40.15
N THR A 41 8.54 -20.61 -39.21
CA THR A 41 7.73 -20.95 -38.04
C THR A 41 7.91 -19.98 -36.88
N MET A 42 8.88 -19.07 -36.99
CA MET A 42 9.11 -18.00 -36.03
C MET A 42 8.34 -16.76 -36.45
N LYS A 43 7.37 -16.37 -35.62
CA LYS A 43 6.85 -15.00 -35.61
C LYS A 43 7.94 -14.03 -35.20
N THR A 44 7.94 -12.81 -35.73
CA THR A 44 8.80 -11.73 -35.20
C THR A 44 8.34 -11.34 -33.80
N LEU A 45 9.19 -10.65 -33.03
CA LEU A 45 8.77 -10.14 -31.71
C LEU A 45 7.57 -9.18 -31.84
N ASP A 46 7.51 -8.39 -32.92
CA ASP A 46 6.42 -7.46 -33.23
C ASP A 46 5.11 -8.20 -33.59
N GLU A 47 5.19 -9.42 -34.11
CA GLU A 47 4.03 -10.31 -34.39
C GLU A 47 3.56 -11.11 -33.16
N VAL A 48 4.35 -11.12 -32.08
CA VAL A 48 4.02 -11.76 -30.79
C VAL A 48 3.53 -10.71 -29.77
N GLU A 49 4.17 -9.55 -29.74
CA GLU A 49 3.80 -8.39 -28.92
C GLU A 49 3.81 -7.10 -29.77
N PRO A 50 2.73 -6.77 -30.50
CA PRO A 50 2.62 -5.50 -31.23
C PRO A 50 2.45 -4.32 -30.25
N ARG A 51 3.55 -3.93 -29.60
CA ARG A 51 3.66 -2.75 -28.75
C ARG A 51 4.13 -1.55 -29.56
N ILE A 52 3.64 -0.37 -29.23
CA ILE A 52 3.92 0.86 -29.98
C ILE A 52 5.01 1.67 -29.25
N ALA A 53 6.09 1.98 -29.97
CA ALA A 53 7.17 2.82 -29.42
C ALA A 53 6.66 4.27 -29.23
N ILE A 54 6.71 4.77 -27.99
CA ILE A 54 6.19 6.10 -27.63
C ILE A 54 6.91 7.21 -28.40
N GLN A 55 8.21 7.05 -28.64
CA GLN A 55 9.04 7.98 -29.41
C GLN A 55 8.62 8.11 -30.89
N SER A 56 7.75 7.23 -31.41
CA SER A 56 7.19 7.33 -32.77
C SER A 56 5.84 8.06 -32.84
N LEU A 57 5.27 8.43 -31.69
CA LEU A 57 3.99 9.15 -31.60
C LEU A 57 4.15 10.65 -31.88
N SER A 58 3.04 11.28 -32.27
CA SER A 58 2.96 12.74 -32.43
C SER A 58 2.98 13.46 -31.07
N SER A 59 3.26 14.76 -31.11
CA SER A 59 3.08 15.66 -29.95
C SER A 59 1.70 16.32 -29.96
N SER A 60 1.27 16.84 -28.81
CA SER A 60 0.07 17.67 -28.67
C SER A 60 0.44 19.11 -28.30
N ALA A 61 -0.55 19.97 -28.03
CA ALA A 61 -0.30 21.30 -27.45
C ALA A 61 0.36 21.20 -26.06
N THR A 62 0.01 20.18 -25.28
CA THR A 62 0.31 20.03 -23.84
C THR A 62 1.34 18.94 -23.54
N GLY A 63 1.52 17.94 -24.39
CA GLY A 63 2.42 16.79 -24.22
C GLY A 63 3.45 16.65 -25.34
N LEU A 64 4.61 16.07 -25.01
CA LEU A 64 5.66 15.74 -25.98
C LEU A 64 5.27 14.55 -26.85
N TYR A 65 4.67 13.52 -26.26
CA TYR A 65 4.08 12.37 -26.95
C TYR A 65 2.64 12.17 -26.49
N ILE A 66 1.71 11.95 -27.42
CA ILE A 66 0.29 11.71 -27.10
C ILE A 66 -0.17 10.32 -27.53
N ILE A 67 -0.80 9.60 -26.60
CA ILE A 67 -1.47 8.31 -26.80
C ILE A 67 -2.97 8.57 -26.91
N ASN A 68 -3.53 8.52 -28.12
CA ASN A 68 -4.96 8.76 -28.39
C ASN A 68 -5.75 7.48 -28.70
N GLU A 69 -5.12 6.32 -28.68
CA GLU A 69 -5.76 5.03 -28.96
C GLU A 69 -5.49 4.04 -27.81
N PRO A 70 -6.40 3.08 -27.54
CA PRO A 70 -6.14 1.94 -26.67
C PRO A 70 -4.97 1.09 -27.16
N GLY A 71 -4.17 0.52 -26.27
CA GLY A 71 -3.06 -0.35 -26.67
C GLY A 71 -1.94 -0.49 -25.64
N SER A 72 -0.87 -1.18 -26.05
CA SER A 72 0.35 -1.32 -25.27
C SER A 72 1.47 -0.49 -25.90
N TYR A 73 2.11 0.34 -25.08
CA TYR A 73 3.09 1.35 -25.45
C TYR A 73 4.35 1.18 -24.62
N TYR A 74 5.51 1.54 -25.18
CA TYR A 74 6.78 1.44 -24.46
C TYR A 74 7.78 2.54 -24.82
N LEU A 75 8.67 2.85 -23.87
CA LEU A 75 9.82 3.73 -24.14
C LEU A 75 10.96 2.97 -24.82
N THR A 76 11.56 3.58 -25.85
CA THR A 76 12.82 3.12 -26.48
C THR A 76 14.06 3.85 -25.94
N GLY A 77 13.88 4.84 -25.06
CA GLY A 77 14.95 5.63 -24.46
C GLY A 77 14.42 6.66 -23.45
N ASN A 78 15.33 7.34 -22.75
CA ASN A 78 15.00 8.41 -21.80
C ASN A 78 14.32 9.61 -22.49
N ILE A 79 13.44 10.28 -21.77
CA ILE A 79 12.79 11.54 -22.18
C ILE A 79 13.35 12.69 -21.33
N PHE A 80 13.73 13.79 -21.97
CA PHE A 80 14.13 15.03 -21.31
C PHE A 80 13.22 16.17 -21.78
N ILE A 81 12.43 16.75 -20.88
CA ILE A 81 11.39 17.72 -21.24
C ILE A 81 11.10 18.73 -20.12
N ASN A 82 10.68 19.93 -20.49
CA ASN A 82 10.13 20.96 -19.61
C ASN A 82 8.92 21.61 -20.30
N PHE A 83 7.99 22.19 -19.53
CA PHE A 83 6.81 22.95 -20.00
C PHE A 83 5.75 22.17 -20.82
N LYS A 84 5.95 20.87 -21.03
CA LYS A 84 4.96 19.93 -21.57
C LYS A 84 4.97 18.64 -20.75
N HIS A 85 3.86 17.91 -20.75
CA HIS A 85 3.82 16.56 -20.21
C HIS A 85 4.81 15.67 -20.97
N GLY A 86 5.51 14.76 -20.28
CA GLY A 86 6.39 13.80 -20.95
C GLY A 86 5.60 12.84 -21.84
N ILE A 87 4.52 12.29 -21.27
CA ILE A 87 3.51 11.49 -22.00
C ILE A 87 2.13 12.03 -21.62
N GLU A 88 1.28 12.24 -22.63
CA GLU A 88 -0.15 12.55 -22.47
C GLU A 88 -0.99 11.35 -22.94
N ILE A 89 -1.92 10.89 -22.11
CA ILE A 89 -2.77 9.72 -22.37
C ILE A 89 -4.21 10.19 -22.52
N GLY A 90 -4.67 10.26 -23.77
CA GLY A 90 -6.02 10.66 -24.19
C GLY A 90 -7.00 9.50 -24.40
N ALA A 91 -6.59 8.24 -24.15
CA ALA A 91 -7.40 7.05 -24.34
C ALA A 91 -7.45 6.12 -23.11
N SER A 92 -8.55 5.37 -23.00
CA SER A 92 -8.74 4.29 -22.01
C SER A 92 -8.10 2.99 -22.46
N ASN A 93 -7.90 2.04 -21.54
CA ASN A 93 -7.32 0.71 -21.82
C ASN A 93 -5.90 0.80 -22.43
N VAL A 94 -5.06 1.65 -21.83
CA VAL A 94 -3.67 1.91 -22.24
C VAL A 94 -2.71 1.26 -21.24
N THR A 95 -1.66 0.60 -21.73
CA THR A 95 -0.52 0.17 -20.90
C THR A 95 0.73 0.89 -21.37
N VAL A 96 1.41 1.59 -20.46
CA VAL A 96 2.71 2.25 -20.68
C VAL A 96 3.79 1.49 -19.91
N ASP A 97 4.71 0.88 -20.64
CA ASP A 97 5.91 0.25 -20.11
C ASP A 97 7.11 1.19 -20.29
N LEU A 98 7.61 1.76 -19.19
CA LEU A 98 8.76 2.67 -19.24
C LEU A 98 10.08 1.90 -19.50
N MET A 99 10.08 0.56 -19.53
CA MET A 99 11.22 -0.30 -19.91
C MET A 99 12.53 -0.03 -19.15
N GLY A 100 12.43 0.52 -17.94
CA GLY A 100 13.57 0.93 -17.10
C GLY A 100 14.11 2.33 -17.40
N TYR A 101 13.59 3.03 -18.40
CA TYR A 101 14.00 4.39 -18.77
C TYR A 101 13.41 5.46 -17.85
N GLU A 102 14.01 6.65 -17.94
CA GLU A 102 13.65 7.84 -17.16
C GLU A 102 12.92 8.90 -17.98
N ILE A 103 11.89 9.50 -17.39
CA ILE A 103 11.32 10.78 -17.83
C ILE A 103 11.83 11.89 -16.90
N ARG A 104 12.66 12.80 -17.41
CA ARG A 104 13.34 13.84 -16.63
C ARG A 104 12.84 15.25 -16.97
N SER A 105 12.58 16.04 -15.93
CA SER A 105 12.55 17.51 -15.97
C SER A 105 13.61 18.07 -15.02
N SER A 106 14.46 18.97 -15.53
CA SER A 106 15.58 19.55 -14.78
C SER A 106 15.75 21.04 -15.09
N TRP A 107 14.63 21.76 -15.10
CA TRP A 107 14.63 23.22 -15.28
C TRP A 107 15.26 23.93 -14.08
N ASP A 108 16.06 24.95 -14.36
CA ASP A 108 16.76 25.78 -13.38
C ASP A 108 16.58 27.26 -13.76
N ILE A 109 15.90 28.03 -12.89
CA ILE A 109 16.10 29.47 -12.61
C ILE A 109 16.51 30.35 -13.84
N LYS A 110 15.66 31.24 -14.41
CA LYS A 110 14.36 31.77 -13.94
C LYS A 110 13.60 32.61 -14.99
N ASN A 111 12.65 32.04 -15.73
CA ASN A 111 11.50 32.77 -16.33
C ASN A 111 10.32 31.79 -16.42
N PRO A 112 9.09 32.12 -15.96
CA PRO A 112 7.98 31.18 -16.06
C PRO A 112 7.63 30.95 -17.52
N GLY A 113 7.90 29.74 -18.02
CA GLY A 113 7.39 29.30 -19.31
C GLY A 113 5.86 29.35 -19.33
N PRO A 114 5.22 29.46 -20.50
CA PRO A 114 3.78 29.73 -20.62
C PRO A 114 2.90 28.66 -19.97
N ASN A 115 3.41 27.45 -19.76
CA ASN A 115 2.75 26.39 -19.00
C ASN A 115 3.60 25.94 -17.81
N LEU A 116 3.16 26.24 -16.59
CA LEU A 116 3.73 25.72 -15.33
C LEU A 116 3.04 24.45 -14.82
N ASN A 117 1.96 24.02 -15.47
CA ASN A 117 1.16 22.84 -15.15
C ASN A 117 1.47 21.72 -16.15
N PHE A 118 2.62 21.08 -15.95
CA PHE A 118 3.09 19.95 -16.75
C PHE A 118 3.64 18.86 -15.84
N ASP A 119 3.47 17.61 -16.26
CA ASP A 119 3.63 16.39 -15.44
C ASP A 119 4.51 15.38 -16.15
N GLY A 120 5.11 14.43 -15.43
CA GLY A 120 5.88 13.37 -16.09
C GLY A 120 5.01 12.55 -17.04
N ILE A 121 3.87 12.09 -16.51
CA ILE A 121 2.80 11.41 -17.27
C ILE A 121 1.46 11.97 -16.81
N SER A 122 0.62 12.38 -17.77
CA SER A 122 -0.73 12.90 -17.54
C SER A 122 -1.76 12.05 -18.27
N ILE A 123 -2.79 11.60 -17.57
CA ILE A 123 -3.95 10.91 -18.15
C ILE A 123 -5.11 11.91 -18.19
N ALA A 124 -5.63 12.21 -19.38
CA ALA A 124 -6.71 13.16 -19.57
C ALA A 124 -8.01 12.66 -18.93
N PRO A 125 -8.85 13.55 -18.34
CA PRO A 125 -10.04 13.15 -17.57
C PRO A 125 -10.99 12.22 -18.34
N GLY A 126 -11.47 11.17 -17.66
CA GLY A 126 -12.41 10.20 -18.22
C GLY A 126 -11.76 9.01 -18.91
N ASN A 127 -10.42 8.92 -18.90
CA ASN A 127 -9.69 7.78 -19.42
C ASN A 127 -9.41 6.75 -18.34
N ASP A 128 -10.10 5.62 -18.43
CA ASP A 128 -10.12 4.55 -17.44
C ASP A 128 -9.18 3.39 -17.81
N ASN A 129 -8.84 2.56 -16.82
CA ASN A 129 -8.06 1.32 -17.00
C ASN A 129 -6.70 1.57 -17.69
N VAL A 130 -5.97 2.57 -17.20
CA VAL A 130 -4.60 2.88 -17.65
C VAL A 130 -3.60 2.24 -16.69
N GLU A 131 -2.59 1.56 -17.23
CA GLU A 131 -1.45 1.03 -16.49
C GLU A 131 -0.17 1.76 -16.86
N ILE A 132 0.65 2.12 -15.87
CA ILE A 132 1.98 2.72 -16.04
C ILE A 132 2.96 1.89 -15.21
N ARG A 133 4.04 1.39 -15.81
CA ARG A 133 4.99 0.52 -15.10
C ARG A 133 6.46 0.66 -15.48
N ASN A 134 7.33 0.12 -14.62
CA ASN A 134 8.74 -0.20 -14.87
C ASN A 134 9.63 0.99 -15.29
N GLY A 135 9.86 2.00 -14.45
CA GLY A 135 10.78 3.09 -14.80
C GLY A 135 10.99 4.15 -13.74
N SER A 136 11.53 5.31 -14.13
CA SER A 136 11.66 6.47 -13.25
C SER A 136 11.09 7.75 -13.86
N ILE A 137 10.63 8.64 -12.98
CA ILE A 137 10.26 10.02 -13.30
C ILE A 137 11.01 10.92 -12.33
N PHE A 138 11.89 11.76 -12.85
CA PHE A 138 12.74 12.65 -12.06
C PHE A 138 12.37 14.12 -12.31
N SER A 139 12.22 14.87 -11.23
CA SER A 139 12.08 16.33 -11.24
C SER A 139 13.13 16.98 -10.35
N ASN A 140 13.84 17.99 -10.88
CA ASN A 140 14.76 18.79 -10.08
C ASN A 140 14.01 19.84 -9.23
N ASN A 141 13.36 19.42 -8.14
CA ASN A 141 12.84 20.34 -7.13
C ASN A 141 13.89 20.56 -6.03
N SER A 142 14.91 21.36 -6.35
CA SER A 142 15.86 21.87 -5.37
C SER A 142 15.13 22.78 -4.38
N SER A 143 15.00 22.33 -3.12
CA SER A 143 14.49 23.16 -2.02
C SER A 143 15.45 24.29 -1.64
N GLU A 144 16.70 24.25 -2.11
CA GLU A 144 17.68 25.33 -1.99
C GLU A 144 17.29 26.54 -2.85
N GLY A 145 17.33 27.73 -2.25
CA GLY A 145 17.24 29.01 -2.99
C GLY A 145 15.86 29.68 -3.08
N GLY A 146 14.78 29.04 -2.62
CA GLY A 146 13.49 29.71 -2.40
C GLY A 146 12.78 30.24 -3.65
N VAL A 147 13.08 29.70 -4.83
CA VAL A 147 12.43 30.06 -6.10
C VAL A 147 11.63 28.88 -6.66
N ALA A 148 10.32 29.04 -6.68
CA ALA A 148 9.36 28.02 -7.09
C ALA A 148 9.40 27.71 -8.59
N TYR A 149 8.84 26.54 -8.95
CA TYR A 149 8.53 26.07 -10.31
C TYR A 149 9.62 25.33 -11.12
N ASN A 150 10.64 24.76 -10.47
CA ASN A 150 11.53 23.78 -11.11
C ASN A 150 10.88 22.37 -11.16
N GLY A 151 10.95 21.66 -12.29
CA GLY A 151 10.49 20.27 -12.42
C GLY A 151 9.01 20.06 -12.81
N PHE A 152 8.56 18.81 -12.85
CA PHE A 152 7.15 18.44 -13.04
C PHE A 152 6.29 18.86 -11.84
N ARG A 153 5.02 19.17 -12.10
CA ARG A 153 4.02 19.42 -11.06
C ARG A 153 3.71 18.12 -10.33
N TYR A 154 3.26 17.12 -11.08
CA TYR A 154 3.12 15.74 -10.64
C TYR A 154 4.06 14.81 -11.42
N GLY A 155 4.55 13.75 -10.80
CA GLY A 155 5.24 12.70 -11.54
C GLY A 155 4.27 11.91 -12.42
N ILE A 156 3.21 11.39 -11.81
CA ILE A 156 2.07 10.76 -12.51
C ILE A 156 0.77 11.41 -12.03
N TYR A 157 -0.04 11.86 -12.98
CA TYR A 157 -1.35 12.46 -12.72
C TYR A 157 -2.45 11.78 -13.52
N ALA A 158 -3.38 11.13 -12.83
CA ALA A 158 -4.65 10.71 -13.42
C ALA A 158 -5.68 11.80 -13.15
N ALA A 159 -5.97 12.63 -14.17
CA ALA A 159 -6.57 13.93 -13.99
C ALA A 159 -8.07 13.89 -13.65
N ASP A 160 -8.54 14.99 -13.07
CA ASP A 160 -9.96 15.28 -12.90
C ASP A 160 -10.36 16.63 -13.49
N SER A 161 -11.56 16.69 -14.06
CA SER A 161 -12.18 17.92 -14.56
C SER A 161 -13.70 17.83 -14.48
N ALA A 162 -14.35 18.84 -13.89
CA ALA A 162 -15.81 18.96 -13.78
C ALA A 162 -16.55 17.70 -13.24
N GLY A 163 -15.89 16.91 -12.37
CA GLY A 163 -16.46 15.67 -11.81
C GLY A 163 -16.26 14.43 -12.69
N VAL A 164 -15.58 14.55 -13.82
CA VAL A 164 -15.05 13.43 -14.62
C VAL A 164 -13.68 13.04 -14.06
N TYR A 165 -13.45 11.75 -13.86
CA TYR A 165 -12.23 11.19 -13.26
C TYR A 165 -11.68 10.03 -14.09
N CYS A 166 -10.41 9.68 -13.86
CA CYS A 166 -9.77 8.48 -14.40
C CYS A 166 -9.75 7.37 -13.35
N HIS A 167 -10.55 6.32 -13.53
CA HIS A 167 -10.72 5.20 -12.61
C HIS A 167 -9.89 3.98 -13.03
N ARG A 168 -9.64 3.08 -12.07
CA ARG A 168 -8.92 1.81 -12.30
C ARG A 168 -7.50 2.02 -12.85
N THR A 169 -6.87 3.15 -12.50
CA THR A 169 -5.48 3.44 -12.90
C THR A 169 -4.53 2.60 -12.07
N ARG A 170 -3.54 1.98 -12.72
CA ARG A 170 -2.52 1.14 -12.08
C ARG A 170 -1.14 1.76 -12.27
N VAL A 171 -0.39 1.94 -11.19
CA VAL A 171 1.02 2.37 -11.22
C VAL A 171 1.84 1.30 -10.52
N ILE A 172 2.78 0.68 -11.24
CA ILE A 172 3.46 -0.54 -10.81
C ILE A 172 4.98 -0.43 -11.02
N ASP A 173 5.77 -0.58 -9.95
CA ASP A 173 7.23 -0.62 -10.02
C ASP A 173 7.86 0.65 -10.67
N VAL A 174 7.30 1.83 -10.36
CA VAL A 174 7.77 3.14 -10.83
C VAL A 174 8.43 3.94 -9.69
N ARG A 175 9.54 4.61 -9.98
CA ARG A 175 10.22 5.53 -9.07
C ARG A 175 9.88 6.99 -9.42
N VAL A 176 9.44 7.79 -8.46
CA VAL A 176 9.09 9.21 -8.68
C VAL A 176 9.76 10.11 -7.67
N SER A 177 10.66 10.99 -8.11
CA SER A 177 11.43 11.86 -7.22
C SER A 177 11.30 13.35 -7.55
N GLY A 178 11.15 14.17 -6.51
CA GLY A 178 11.28 15.62 -6.58
C GLY A 178 10.14 16.34 -7.32
N SER A 179 8.93 15.79 -7.38
CA SER A 179 7.77 16.51 -7.94
C SER A 179 7.46 17.75 -7.10
N ARG A 180 6.97 18.82 -7.75
CA ARG A 180 6.64 20.08 -7.05
C ARG A 180 5.47 19.94 -6.08
N GLU A 181 4.47 19.15 -6.47
CA GLU A 181 3.35 18.74 -5.62
C GLU A 181 3.47 17.24 -5.34
N ILE A 182 2.63 16.40 -5.94
CA ILE A 182 2.50 14.98 -5.58
C ILE A 182 3.32 14.09 -6.53
N GLY A 183 4.00 13.07 -5.99
CA GLY A 183 4.67 12.05 -6.80
C GLY A 183 3.68 11.27 -7.69
N ILE A 184 2.73 10.58 -7.06
CA ILE A 184 1.68 9.82 -7.75
C ILE A 184 0.30 10.32 -7.29
N ARG A 185 -0.49 10.91 -8.19
CA ARG A 185 -1.82 11.48 -7.90
C ARG A 185 -2.90 10.84 -8.78
N LEU A 186 -3.73 9.98 -8.19
CA LEU A 186 -4.78 9.24 -8.90
C LEU A 186 -6.18 9.65 -8.39
N ARG A 187 -6.92 10.44 -9.19
CA ARG A 187 -8.12 11.16 -8.73
C ARG A 187 -9.45 10.44 -8.92
N GLY A 188 -9.51 9.39 -9.74
CA GLY A 188 -10.64 8.45 -9.75
C GLY A 188 -10.53 7.41 -8.65
N THR A 189 -11.39 6.39 -8.69
CA THR A 189 -11.50 5.33 -7.68
C THR A 189 -11.00 3.97 -8.20
N ASN A 190 -10.83 3.01 -7.28
CA ASN A 190 -10.39 1.64 -7.58
C ASN A 190 -8.99 1.56 -8.20
N ASN A 191 -8.09 2.47 -7.81
CA ASN A 191 -6.73 2.51 -8.33
C ASN A 191 -5.81 1.51 -7.63
N ILE A 192 -4.67 1.19 -8.25
CA ILE A 192 -3.63 0.37 -7.66
C ILE A 192 -2.30 1.13 -7.74
N VAL A 193 -1.60 1.27 -6.61
CA VAL A 193 -0.21 1.72 -6.57
C VAL A 193 0.61 0.64 -5.87
N LYS A 194 1.53 0.01 -6.62
CA LYS A 194 2.25 -1.20 -6.17
C LYS A 194 3.74 -1.11 -6.45
N GLY A 195 4.57 -1.44 -5.47
CA GLY A 195 6.03 -1.57 -5.65
C GLY A 195 6.74 -0.26 -6.04
N CYS A 196 6.04 0.88 -5.95
CA CYS A 196 6.56 2.18 -6.35
C CYS A 196 7.40 2.80 -5.23
N SER A 197 8.34 3.67 -5.59
CA SER A 197 9.09 4.49 -4.64
C SER A 197 8.89 5.98 -4.90
N THR A 198 8.54 6.77 -3.88
CA THR A 198 8.40 8.23 -4.03
C THR A 198 9.29 8.98 -3.02
N GLU A 199 10.12 9.92 -3.50
CA GLU A 199 11.09 10.65 -2.66
C GLU A 199 11.10 12.16 -2.92
N GLY A 200 11.17 12.99 -1.87
CA GLY A 200 11.37 14.45 -1.99
C GLY A 200 10.22 15.24 -2.66
N ASN A 201 9.06 14.61 -2.83
CA ASN A 201 7.85 15.26 -3.34
C ASN A 201 7.20 16.11 -2.23
N GLU A 202 6.19 16.93 -2.55
CA GLU A 202 5.35 17.54 -1.51
C GLU A 202 4.51 16.47 -0.79
N TYR A 203 3.81 15.64 -1.57
CA TYR A 203 3.17 14.40 -1.09
C TYR A 203 3.71 13.22 -1.89
N GLY A 204 3.85 12.05 -1.27
CA GLY A 204 4.33 10.85 -1.95
C GLY A 204 3.27 10.26 -2.89
N ILE A 205 2.27 9.62 -2.30
CA ILE A 205 1.19 8.90 -3.00
C ILE A 205 -0.16 9.45 -2.52
N ASN A 206 -0.97 9.93 -3.47
CA ASN A 206 -2.34 10.38 -3.22
C ASN A 206 -3.31 9.65 -4.15
N THR A 207 -4.27 8.94 -3.58
CA THR A 207 -5.31 8.23 -4.33
C THR A 207 -6.69 8.55 -3.76
N ARG A 208 -7.74 8.38 -4.54
CA ARG A 208 -9.12 8.43 -4.02
C ARG A 208 -9.60 7.06 -3.50
N ASP A 209 -10.90 6.99 -3.26
CA ASP A 209 -11.60 5.92 -2.56
C ASP A 209 -11.44 4.53 -3.22
N ASN A 210 -11.52 3.49 -2.39
CA ASN A 210 -11.41 2.08 -2.76
C ASN A 210 -10.10 1.73 -3.49
N SER A 211 -9.01 2.46 -3.21
CA SER A 211 -7.71 2.20 -3.85
C SER A 211 -6.87 1.19 -3.05
N LEU A 212 -6.00 0.45 -3.74
CA LEU A 212 -5.03 -0.46 -3.16
C LEU A 212 -3.61 0.13 -3.25
N ILE A 213 -3.00 0.42 -2.11
CA ILE A 213 -1.63 0.91 -1.99
C ILE A 213 -0.80 -0.18 -1.31
N VAL A 214 0.04 -0.90 -2.06
CA VAL A 214 0.73 -2.10 -1.56
C VAL A 214 2.22 -2.17 -1.87
N GLY A 215 3.06 -2.42 -0.86
CA GLY A 215 4.50 -2.65 -1.04
C GLY A 215 5.30 -1.45 -1.56
N ASN A 216 4.83 -0.22 -1.30
CA ASN A 216 5.49 1.00 -1.76
C ASN A 216 6.47 1.56 -0.71
N THR A 217 7.42 2.37 -1.16
CA THR A 217 8.33 3.13 -0.27
C THR A 217 8.14 4.62 -0.49
N VAL A 218 7.83 5.37 0.58
CA VAL A 218 7.70 6.82 0.56
C VAL A 218 8.69 7.42 1.55
N LYS A 219 9.48 8.41 1.09
CA LYS A 219 10.53 9.02 1.90
C LYS A 219 10.58 10.53 1.73
N GLY A 220 10.74 11.28 2.83
CA GLY A 220 11.06 12.71 2.77
C GLY A 220 9.99 13.55 2.08
N SER A 221 8.71 13.20 2.21
CA SER A 221 7.62 14.02 1.66
C SER A 221 7.47 15.30 2.48
N ARG A 222 7.39 16.46 1.83
CA ARG A 222 7.32 17.76 2.53
C ARG A 222 5.99 18.01 3.26
N LEU A 223 4.99 17.18 3.02
CA LEU A 223 3.72 17.09 3.76
C LEU A 223 3.45 15.62 4.15
N THR A 224 2.39 14.99 3.63
CA THR A 224 2.03 13.61 3.97
C THR A 224 2.60 12.60 2.96
N GLY A 225 3.12 11.49 3.45
CA GLY A 225 3.65 10.40 2.62
C GLY A 225 2.57 9.70 1.79
N ILE A 226 1.61 9.05 2.46
CA ILE A 226 0.54 8.25 1.84
C ILE A 226 -0.83 8.81 2.25
N LEU A 227 -1.61 9.31 1.28
CA LEU A 227 -2.89 9.99 1.46
C LEU A 227 -4.01 9.38 0.57
N PRO A 228 -4.60 8.23 0.93
CA PRO A 228 -5.72 7.59 0.23
C PRO A 228 -7.10 8.10 0.68
N GLY A 229 -8.10 7.95 -0.20
CA GLY A 229 -9.52 8.15 0.12
C GLY A 229 -10.14 7.00 0.94
N ASN A 230 -11.44 7.08 1.15
CA ASN A 230 -12.23 6.16 1.98
C ASN A 230 -12.24 4.72 1.42
N GLY A 231 -12.42 3.71 2.28
CA GLY A 231 -12.52 2.31 1.86
C GLY A 231 -11.24 1.73 1.22
N SER A 232 -10.11 2.41 1.36
CA SER A 232 -8.85 2.02 0.72
C SER A 232 -8.08 1.00 1.55
N THR A 233 -7.29 0.15 0.89
CA THR A 233 -6.39 -0.82 1.53
C THR A 233 -4.95 -0.39 1.36
N ILE A 234 -4.22 -0.27 2.47
CA ILE A 234 -2.85 0.21 2.56
C ILE A 234 -2.02 -0.87 3.26
N ARG A 235 -1.27 -1.67 2.50
CA ARG A 235 -0.60 -2.86 3.03
C ARG A 235 0.90 -2.97 2.73
N GLY A 236 1.71 -3.25 3.74
CA GLY A 236 3.14 -3.56 3.56
C GLY A 236 3.96 -2.40 2.99
N ASN A 237 3.54 -1.15 3.20
CA ASN A 237 4.26 0.03 2.72
C ASN A 237 5.25 0.54 3.77
N SER A 238 6.33 1.17 3.32
CA SER A 238 7.22 1.96 4.17
C SER A 238 6.97 3.45 3.94
N SER A 239 6.76 4.23 5.01
CA SER A 239 6.61 5.69 4.93
C SER A 239 7.48 6.38 5.99
N THR A 240 8.53 7.06 5.54
CA THR A 240 9.56 7.62 6.42
C THR A 240 9.84 9.10 6.20
N ASP A 241 10.29 9.76 7.26
CA ASP A 241 10.88 11.11 7.23
C ASP A 241 9.97 12.19 6.61
N CYS A 242 8.64 11.99 6.64
CA CYS A 242 7.69 12.96 6.10
C CYS A 242 7.41 14.09 7.11
N LEU A 243 7.30 15.33 6.64
CA LEU A 243 7.21 16.51 7.51
C LEU A 243 5.82 16.72 8.14
N VAL A 244 4.80 15.94 7.76
CA VAL A 244 3.48 15.96 8.40
C VAL A 244 3.08 14.56 8.86
N HIS A 245 2.50 13.72 7.99
CA HIS A 245 2.09 12.37 8.38
C HIS A 245 2.77 11.31 7.51
N GLY A 246 3.03 10.14 8.09
CA GLY A 246 3.45 8.99 7.29
C GLY A 246 2.29 8.48 6.43
N ILE A 247 1.24 8.00 7.10
CA ILE A 247 -0.01 7.56 6.47
C ILE A 247 -1.17 8.34 7.08
N TYR A 248 -2.03 8.91 6.26
CA TYR A 248 -3.28 9.57 6.68
C TYR A 248 -4.38 9.10 5.73
N CYS A 249 -5.29 8.25 6.19
CA CYS A 249 -6.34 7.68 5.34
C CYS A 249 -7.74 8.23 5.66
N GLY A 250 -8.64 8.08 4.69
CA GLY A 250 -10.07 8.28 4.89
C GLY A 250 -10.72 7.25 5.82
N GLU A 251 -12.05 7.30 5.89
CA GLU A 251 -12.88 6.39 6.70
C GLU A 251 -12.89 4.97 6.14
N ASN A 252 -13.20 3.99 7.01
CA ASN A 252 -13.38 2.58 6.65
C ASN A 252 -12.19 1.95 5.90
N CYS A 253 -10.97 2.43 6.16
CA CYS A 253 -9.76 1.93 5.49
C CYS A 253 -9.17 0.70 6.22
N ILE A 254 -8.36 -0.07 5.50
CA ILE A 254 -7.61 -1.21 6.04
C ILE A 254 -6.11 -0.89 5.95
N LEU A 255 -5.41 -0.88 7.08
CA LEU A 255 -4.01 -0.50 7.21
C LEU A 255 -3.25 -1.67 7.85
N GLU A 256 -2.52 -2.42 7.02
CA GLU A 256 -1.91 -3.69 7.42
C GLU A 256 -0.40 -3.73 7.18
N ASP A 257 0.38 -4.22 8.15
CA ASP A 257 1.81 -4.52 8.00
C ASP A 257 2.70 -3.35 7.51
N ASN A 258 2.29 -2.10 7.72
CA ASN A 258 3.06 -0.93 7.26
C ASN A 258 4.16 -0.56 8.26
N VAL A 259 5.30 -0.05 7.76
CA VAL A 259 6.41 0.46 8.56
C VAL A 259 6.47 1.97 8.41
N VAL A 260 6.12 2.70 9.47
CA VAL A 260 5.94 4.15 9.45
C VAL A 260 6.84 4.78 10.49
N ARG A 261 7.87 5.53 10.06
CA ARG A 261 8.96 5.96 10.94
C ARG A 261 9.46 7.39 10.74
N GLY A 262 9.83 8.08 11.81
CA GLY A 262 10.54 9.37 11.74
C GLY A 262 9.73 10.53 11.15
N ASN A 263 8.39 10.42 11.10
CA ASN A 263 7.54 11.46 10.52
C ASN A 263 7.27 12.55 11.55
N ALA A 264 7.36 13.83 11.18
CA ALA A 264 7.38 14.93 12.15
C ALA A 264 6.03 15.16 12.89
N GLY A 265 4.91 14.76 12.30
CA GLY A 265 3.62 14.63 12.98
C GLY A 265 3.32 13.17 13.34
N SER A 266 2.06 12.77 13.22
CA SER A 266 1.65 11.40 13.55
C SER A 266 2.14 10.39 12.52
N GLY A 267 2.45 9.17 12.96
CA GLY A 267 2.84 8.07 12.07
C GLY A 267 1.66 7.66 11.19
N ILE A 268 0.66 7.04 11.80
CA ILE A 268 -0.59 6.62 11.16
C ILE A 268 -1.75 7.46 11.69
N VAL A 269 -2.57 8.00 10.80
CA VAL A 269 -3.88 8.60 11.09
C VAL A 269 -4.95 7.83 10.34
N ALA A 270 -5.91 7.26 11.07
CA ALA A 270 -7.01 6.47 10.52
C ALA A 270 -8.37 7.03 10.96
N PHE A 271 -9.23 7.33 9.99
CA PHE A 271 -10.57 7.85 10.26
C PHE A 271 -11.57 6.72 10.61
N SER A 272 -12.78 7.11 11.02
CA SER A 272 -13.77 6.23 11.66
C SER A 272 -14.02 4.91 10.90
N GLY A 273 -14.27 3.83 11.65
CA GLY A 273 -14.57 2.50 11.09
C GLY A 273 -13.37 1.78 10.45
N SER A 274 -12.15 2.32 10.57
CA SER A 274 -10.95 1.70 9.96
C SER A 274 -10.38 0.55 10.79
N ILE A 275 -9.63 -0.32 10.12
CA ILE A 275 -8.84 -1.41 10.71
C ILE A 275 -7.36 -1.04 10.58
N VAL A 276 -6.64 -1.01 11.71
CA VAL A 276 -5.20 -0.74 11.79
C VAL A 276 -4.53 -1.93 12.47
N SER A 277 -3.86 -2.79 11.71
CA SER A 277 -3.30 -4.04 12.24
C SER A 277 -1.88 -4.37 11.78
N GLY A 278 -1.06 -4.95 12.65
CA GLY A 278 0.29 -5.42 12.28
C GLY A 278 1.32 -4.32 11.96
N ASN A 279 0.98 -3.04 12.16
CA ASN A 279 1.83 -1.92 11.75
C ASN A 279 2.94 -1.64 12.78
N VAL A 280 4.05 -1.09 12.29
CA VAL A 280 5.11 -0.48 13.11
C VAL A 280 5.02 1.03 12.95
N ALA A 281 4.74 1.75 14.04
CA ALA A 281 4.66 3.22 14.06
C ALA A 281 5.64 3.78 15.10
N ALA A 282 6.77 4.33 14.65
CA ALA A 282 7.87 4.63 15.58
C ALA A 282 8.65 5.92 15.29
N GLY A 283 9.10 6.60 16.35
CA GLY A 283 9.89 7.82 16.23
C GLY A 283 9.12 8.97 15.57
N SER A 284 7.78 8.96 15.61
CA SER A 284 6.96 10.03 15.05
C SER A 284 6.84 11.19 16.02
N GLY A 285 6.89 12.44 15.56
CA GLY A 285 6.92 13.62 16.43
C GLY A 285 5.60 13.92 17.17
N ASN A 286 4.52 13.24 16.81
CA ASN A 286 3.24 13.28 17.53
C ASN A 286 2.79 11.86 17.91
N TYR A 287 1.54 11.47 17.66
CA TYR A 287 1.04 10.12 17.90
C TYR A 287 1.74 9.06 17.04
N GLY A 288 2.02 7.87 17.58
CA GLY A 288 2.38 6.72 16.76
C GLY A 288 1.22 6.33 15.83
N ILE A 289 0.09 5.99 16.45
CA ILE A 289 -1.18 5.70 15.77
C ILE A 289 -2.26 6.61 16.35
N SER A 290 -3.01 7.32 15.50
CA SER A 290 -4.22 8.05 15.86
C SER A 290 -5.41 7.48 15.09
N ALA A 291 -6.38 6.89 15.78
CA ALA A 291 -7.58 6.31 15.20
C ALA A 291 -8.86 6.99 15.70
N TYR A 292 -9.80 7.25 14.79
CA TYR A 292 -11.11 7.83 15.12
C TYR A 292 -12.08 6.74 15.62
N SER A 293 -13.34 7.09 15.87
CA SER A 293 -14.29 6.22 16.58
C SER A 293 -14.65 4.96 15.78
N ASN A 294 -15.05 3.90 16.49
CA ASN A 294 -15.43 2.60 15.91
C ASN A 294 -14.30 1.89 15.14
N CYS A 295 -13.03 2.25 15.37
CA CYS A 295 -11.89 1.58 14.74
C CYS A 295 -11.49 0.29 15.48
N LYS A 296 -10.85 -0.63 14.75
CA LYS A 296 -10.10 -1.75 15.33
C LYS A 296 -8.60 -1.47 15.19
N VAL A 297 -7.88 -1.40 16.30
CA VAL A 297 -6.43 -1.20 16.35
C VAL A 297 -5.78 -2.40 17.03
N SER A 298 -5.23 -3.34 16.26
CA SER A 298 -4.76 -4.63 16.81
C SER A 298 -3.34 -5.04 16.41
N SER A 299 -2.58 -5.64 17.32
CA SER A 299 -1.27 -6.24 17.02
C SER A 299 -0.25 -5.27 16.39
N ASN A 300 -0.30 -3.98 16.74
CA ASN A 300 0.64 -2.97 16.27
C ASN A 300 1.78 -2.77 17.28
N ASN A 301 2.94 -2.33 16.79
CA ASN A 301 4.08 -1.91 17.59
C ASN A 301 4.22 -0.38 17.50
N ALA A 302 3.97 0.33 18.60
CA ALA A 302 4.00 1.79 18.64
C ALA A 302 4.98 2.32 19.70
N TYR A 303 6.10 2.90 19.27
CA TYR A 303 7.19 3.22 20.19
C TYR A 303 8.04 4.46 19.85
N ASP A 304 8.71 5.02 20.84
CA ASP A 304 9.56 6.23 20.73
C ASP A 304 8.83 7.46 20.13
N ASN A 305 7.50 7.55 20.27
CA ASN A 305 6.72 8.64 19.68
C ASN A 305 6.64 9.88 20.60
N GLY A 306 6.56 11.06 19.99
CA GLY A 306 6.57 12.37 20.65
C GLY A 306 5.30 12.70 21.42
N PHE A 307 4.23 11.93 21.25
CA PHE A 307 3.00 11.98 22.05
C PHE A 307 2.54 10.55 22.38
N ASP A 308 1.24 10.23 22.28
CA ASP A 308 0.75 8.89 22.67
C ASP A 308 1.22 7.83 21.66
N GLY A 309 1.56 6.63 22.13
CA GLY A 309 1.87 5.52 21.23
C GLY A 309 0.66 5.14 20.37
N ILE A 310 -0.49 4.92 21.02
CA ILE A 310 -1.78 4.72 20.37
C ILE A 310 -2.83 5.62 21.00
N ASN A 311 -3.47 6.48 20.20
CA ASN A 311 -4.60 7.31 20.58
C ASN A 311 -5.83 6.87 19.79
N VAL A 312 -6.89 6.43 20.46
CA VAL A 312 -8.18 6.09 19.85
C VAL A 312 -9.32 6.91 20.45
N ARG A 313 -10.34 7.19 19.62
CA ARG A 313 -11.60 7.79 20.07
C ARG A 313 -12.55 6.71 20.60
N ASP A 314 -13.84 7.03 20.68
CA ASP A 314 -14.84 6.22 21.37
C ASP A 314 -15.19 4.93 20.62
N TYR A 315 -15.71 3.94 21.34
CA TYR A 315 -16.23 2.68 20.80
C TYR A 315 -15.22 1.86 19.97
N CYS A 316 -13.93 2.04 20.23
CA CYS A 316 -12.86 1.34 19.53
C CYS A 316 -12.52 -0.01 20.20
N ILE A 317 -12.00 -0.94 19.40
CA ILE A 317 -11.38 -2.18 19.87
C ILE A 317 -9.86 -1.99 19.76
N VAL A 318 -9.14 -2.07 20.89
CA VAL A 318 -7.68 -1.96 20.94
C VAL A 318 -7.12 -3.24 21.55
N SER A 319 -6.50 -4.10 20.74
CA SER A 319 -6.05 -5.41 21.22
C SER A 319 -4.62 -5.82 20.84
N ASP A 320 -3.96 -6.55 21.73
CA ASP A 320 -2.71 -7.25 21.42
C ASP A 320 -1.55 -6.34 20.94
N ASN A 321 -1.62 -5.03 21.18
CA ASN A 321 -0.59 -4.07 20.76
C ASN A 321 0.57 -4.04 21.77
N THR A 322 1.79 -3.80 21.27
CA THR A 322 2.98 -3.55 22.09
C THR A 322 3.37 -2.08 21.97
N VAL A 323 3.35 -1.36 23.09
CA VAL A 323 3.40 0.11 23.09
C VAL A 323 4.37 0.63 24.15
N TYR A 324 5.48 1.24 23.76
CA TYR A 324 6.55 1.56 24.71
C TYR A 324 7.35 2.83 24.43
N SER A 325 7.95 3.40 25.48
CA SER A 325 8.85 4.55 25.40
C SER A 325 8.25 5.80 24.72
N ASN A 326 6.93 5.97 24.78
CA ASN A 326 6.26 7.15 24.21
C ASN A 326 6.21 8.31 25.21
N ASN A 327 6.28 9.54 24.70
CA ASN A 327 6.46 10.76 25.48
C ASN A 327 5.22 11.24 26.26
N THR A 328 4.08 10.54 26.14
CA THR A 328 2.90 10.74 27.00
C THR A 328 2.27 9.41 27.41
N TYR A 329 1.08 9.08 26.91
CA TYR A 329 0.37 7.85 27.23
C TYR A 329 0.89 6.72 26.33
N GLY A 330 0.92 5.49 26.83
CA GLY A 330 1.10 4.34 25.93
C GLY A 330 -0.12 4.20 25.02
N ILE A 331 -1.24 3.76 25.62
CA ILE A 331 -2.54 3.67 24.96
C ILE A 331 -3.50 4.68 25.62
N LYS A 332 -4.08 5.57 24.83
CA LYS A 332 -5.17 6.44 25.24
C LYS A 332 -6.42 6.08 24.44
N ALA A 333 -7.48 5.65 25.12
CA ALA A 333 -8.75 5.27 24.53
C ALA A 333 -9.89 6.19 25.01
N GLY A 334 -10.87 6.41 24.12
CA GLY A 334 -12.10 7.14 24.42
C GLY A 334 -13.06 6.37 25.34
N HIS A 335 -14.32 6.77 25.30
CA HIS A 335 -15.42 6.14 26.04
C HIS A 335 -15.88 4.84 25.36
N GLY A 336 -16.46 3.92 26.12
CA GLY A 336 -17.12 2.72 25.60
C GLY A 336 -16.20 1.77 24.81
N CYS A 337 -14.89 1.84 25.02
CA CYS A 337 -13.91 1.04 24.27
C CYS A 337 -13.78 -0.38 24.83
N SER A 338 -13.18 -1.28 24.05
CA SER A 338 -12.69 -2.57 24.51
C SER A 338 -11.18 -2.63 24.33
N VAL A 339 -10.43 -2.64 25.43
CA VAL A 339 -8.97 -2.58 25.45
C VAL A 339 -8.45 -3.88 26.09
N THR A 340 -7.93 -4.80 25.27
CA THR A 340 -7.66 -6.18 25.70
C THR A 340 -6.30 -6.71 25.28
N GLY A 341 -5.55 -7.36 26.19
CA GLY A 341 -4.32 -8.09 25.83
C GLY A 341 -3.12 -7.22 25.41
N ASN A 342 -3.17 -5.91 25.63
CA ASN A 342 -2.09 -5.00 25.23
C ASN A 342 -0.94 -5.01 26.26
N ASN A 343 0.29 -4.81 25.80
CA ASN A 343 1.46 -4.59 26.64
C ASN A 343 1.95 -3.15 26.50
N SER A 344 1.94 -2.39 27.59
CA SER A 344 2.28 -0.97 27.61
C SER A 344 3.34 -0.62 28.65
N SER A 345 4.52 -0.19 28.22
CA SER A 345 5.67 -0.03 29.12
C SER A 345 6.54 1.20 28.90
N GLU A 346 7.14 1.72 29.97
CA GLU A 346 8.16 2.79 29.90
C GLU A 346 7.67 4.10 29.26
N ASN A 347 6.34 4.32 29.21
CA ASN A 347 5.75 5.58 28.74
C ASN A 347 5.76 6.61 29.89
N THR A 348 5.97 7.89 29.56
CA THR A 348 6.19 8.95 30.58
C THR A 348 4.95 9.31 31.40
N PHE A 349 3.76 8.88 30.96
CA PHE A 349 2.49 9.13 31.65
C PHE A 349 1.78 7.80 32.01
N TYR A 350 0.48 7.64 31.77
CA TYR A 350 -0.19 6.35 31.99
C TYR A 350 0.13 5.37 30.86
N GLY A 351 0.46 4.12 31.20
CA GLY A 351 0.62 3.03 30.23
C GLY A 351 -0.66 2.80 29.45
N ILE A 352 -1.80 2.73 30.13
CA ILE A 352 -3.13 2.72 29.49
C ILE A 352 -4.05 3.70 30.21
N TYR A 353 -4.76 4.54 29.46
CA TYR A 353 -5.76 5.47 29.96
C TYR A 353 -7.03 5.37 29.11
N CYS A 354 -8.18 5.15 29.74
CA CYS A 354 -9.46 4.98 29.07
C CYS A 354 -10.55 5.89 29.61
N GLY A 355 -11.48 6.29 28.74
CA GLY A 355 -12.71 6.98 29.13
C GLY A 355 -13.72 6.06 29.84
N ASP A 356 -14.86 6.65 30.21
CA ASP A 356 -15.96 5.98 30.90
C ASP A 356 -16.54 4.79 30.11
N GLY A 357 -17.12 3.82 30.82
CA GLY A 357 -17.80 2.67 30.23
C GLY A 357 -16.89 1.71 29.47
N THR A 358 -15.57 1.78 29.70
CA THR A 358 -14.58 0.95 28.99
C THR A 358 -14.48 -0.45 29.62
N SER A 359 -14.24 -1.46 28.78
CA SER A 359 -13.79 -2.78 29.23
C SER A 359 -12.28 -2.91 29.03
N LEU A 360 -11.53 -3.06 30.11
CA LEU A 360 -10.07 -3.13 30.16
C LEU A 360 -9.66 -4.53 30.68
N ASN A 361 -9.28 -5.45 29.80
CA ASN A 361 -9.08 -6.86 30.16
C ASN A 361 -7.69 -7.42 29.81
N ASN A 362 -7.08 -8.18 30.72
CA ASN A 362 -5.85 -8.96 30.44
C ASN A 362 -4.67 -8.14 29.88
N ASN A 363 -4.60 -6.82 30.14
CA ASN A 363 -3.50 -5.97 29.70
C ASN A 363 -2.34 -5.98 30.70
N THR A 364 -1.14 -5.65 30.24
CA THR A 364 0.03 -5.42 31.08
C THR A 364 0.45 -3.95 30.99
N ALA A 365 0.64 -3.29 32.14
CA ALA A 365 1.21 -1.95 32.22
C ALA A 365 2.40 -1.93 33.19
N SER A 366 3.61 -1.61 32.71
CA SER A 366 4.81 -1.62 33.56
C SER A 366 5.86 -0.56 33.30
N GLY A 367 6.45 0.01 34.35
CA GLY A 367 7.53 1.00 34.22
C GLY A 367 7.06 2.36 33.72
N ASN A 368 5.75 2.62 33.68
CA ASN A 368 5.18 3.90 33.29
C ASN A 368 5.06 4.82 34.50
N SER A 369 4.76 6.11 34.31
CA SER A 369 4.45 7.01 35.44
C SER A 369 3.14 6.59 36.15
N GLY A 370 2.13 6.15 35.41
CA GLY A 370 0.98 5.42 35.95
C GLY A 370 0.71 4.14 35.16
N GLY A 371 0.22 3.07 35.78
CA GLY A 371 -0.06 1.81 35.10
C GLY A 371 -1.28 1.91 34.20
N MET A 372 -2.46 1.78 34.79
CA MET A 372 -3.74 1.78 34.08
C MET A 372 -4.74 2.75 34.72
N HIS A 373 -5.47 3.49 33.89
CA HIS A 373 -6.58 4.33 34.30
C HIS A 373 -7.86 4.04 33.50
N THR A 374 -9.02 4.08 34.15
CA THR A 374 -10.33 4.09 33.48
C THR A 374 -11.30 5.09 34.11
N GLY A 375 -12.13 5.69 33.26
CA GLY A 375 -13.30 6.48 33.67
C GLY A 375 -14.38 5.67 34.39
N LEU A 376 -15.48 6.34 34.70
CA LEU A 376 -16.64 5.83 35.45
C LEU A 376 -17.29 4.61 34.77
N GLY A 377 -17.90 3.72 35.57
CA GLY A 377 -18.73 2.62 35.03
C GLY A 377 -17.96 1.57 34.22
N SER A 378 -16.62 1.52 34.36
CA SER A 378 -15.75 0.64 33.59
C SER A 378 -15.59 -0.74 34.23
N SER A 379 -15.15 -1.72 33.44
CA SER A 379 -14.81 -3.07 33.92
C SER A 379 -13.32 -3.35 33.70
N ILE A 380 -12.60 -3.69 34.77
CA ILE A 380 -11.14 -3.83 34.81
C ILE A 380 -10.83 -5.24 35.33
N ILE A 381 -10.55 -6.18 34.42
CA ILE A 381 -10.44 -7.62 34.75
C ILE A 381 -9.14 -8.25 34.26
N GLY A 382 -8.45 -8.99 35.14
CA GLY A 382 -7.32 -9.85 34.73
C GLY A 382 -6.04 -9.10 34.34
N ASN A 383 -5.94 -7.80 34.60
CA ASN A 383 -4.80 -7.00 34.16
C ASN A 383 -3.62 -7.07 35.15
N THR A 384 -2.40 -6.82 34.65
CA THR A 384 -1.16 -6.77 35.42
C THR A 384 -0.56 -5.36 35.42
N ALA A 385 -0.43 -4.74 36.60
CA ALA A 385 0.21 -3.42 36.77
C ALA A 385 1.44 -3.51 37.67
N ARG A 386 2.65 -3.34 37.14
CA ARG A 386 3.88 -3.49 37.94
C ARG A 386 4.87 -2.36 37.78
N SER A 387 5.52 -1.96 38.87
CA SER A 387 6.64 -1.00 38.82
C SER A 387 6.29 0.35 38.18
N ASN A 388 5.05 0.83 38.33
CA ASN A 388 4.64 2.15 37.83
C ASN A 388 4.80 3.23 38.93
N GLY A 389 5.18 4.45 38.54
CA GLY A 389 5.62 5.49 39.47
C GLY A 389 4.57 5.99 40.47
N ILE A 390 3.29 5.95 40.11
CA ILE A 390 2.17 6.42 40.93
C ILE A 390 1.19 5.25 41.18
N TYR A 391 0.16 5.12 40.36
CA TYR A 391 -0.86 4.07 40.51
C TYR A 391 -0.51 2.84 39.68
N GLY A 392 -0.80 1.64 40.19
CA GLY A 392 -0.89 0.44 39.37
C GLY A 392 -2.18 0.43 38.55
N ILE A 393 -3.32 0.45 39.24
CA ILE A 393 -4.66 0.61 38.66
C ILE A 393 -5.38 1.76 39.36
N HIS A 394 -5.92 2.71 38.61
CA HIS A 394 -6.67 3.86 39.09
C HIS A 394 -8.01 3.95 38.36
N VAL A 395 -9.14 3.87 39.07
CA VAL A 395 -10.47 4.01 38.46
C VAL A 395 -11.26 5.16 39.07
N SER A 396 -12.04 5.88 38.26
CA SER A 396 -12.76 7.09 38.70
C SER A 396 -13.98 6.82 39.59
N GLY A 397 -14.54 5.61 39.57
CA GLY A 397 -15.68 5.21 40.40
C GLY A 397 -16.77 4.43 39.67
N ASN A 398 -17.68 3.80 40.43
CA ASN A 398 -18.75 2.93 39.92
C ASN A 398 -18.23 1.79 39.01
N CYS A 399 -16.97 1.38 39.17
CA CYS A 399 -16.33 0.38 38.33
C CYS A 399 -16.40 -1.03 38.93
N LEU A 400 -16.14 -2.05 38.11
CA LEU A 400 -15.81 -3.41 38.57
C LEU A 400 -14.31 -3.63 38.44
N VAL A 401 -13.62 -3.92 39.54
CA VAL A 401 -12.17 -4.19 39.56
C VAL A 401 -11.94 -5.60 40.13
N ASN A 402 -11.59 -6.57 39.29
CA ASN A 402 -11.53 -7.99 39.67
C ASN A 402 -10.38 -8.76 39.01
N ASN A 403 -9.82 -9.76 39.69
CA ASN A 403 -8.76 -10.65 39.18
C ASN A 403 -7.49 -9.93 38.69
N ASN A 404 -7.23 -8.69 39.11
CA ASN A 404 -6.04 -7.95 38.70
C ASN A 404 -4.84 -8.25 39.63
N THR A 405 -3.64 -8.14 39.08
CA THR A 405 -2.36 -8.25 39.79
C THR A 405 -1.65 -6.90 39.75
N ALA A 406 -1.45 -6.25 40.88
CA ALA A 406 -0.79 -4.95 40.95
C ALA A 406 0.28 -4.91 42.05
N TYR A 407 1.55 -4.74 41.71
CA TYR A 407 2.66 -4.77 42.70
C TYR A 407 3.81 -3.82 42.36
N ASN A 408 4.59 -3.42 43.37
CA ASN A 408 5.69 -2.46 43.24
C ASN A 408 5.29 -1.11 42.60
N ASN A 409 4.03 -0.69 42.72
CA ASN A 409 3.60 0.67 42.39
C ASN A 409 3.49 1.49 43.69
N THR A 410 3.58 2.82 43.63
CA THR A 410 3.39 3.68 44.83
C THR A 410 2.02 3.49 45.48
N THR A 411 0.99 3.25 44.68
CA THR A 411 -0.34 2.77 45.11
C THR A 411 -0.80 1.67 44.16
N ASN A 412 -0.88 0.42 44.62
CA ASN A 412 -1.17 -0.72 43.73
C ASN A 412 -2.56 -0.64 43.08
N ILE A 413 -3.63 -0.41 43.86
CA ILE A 413 -4.98 -0.17 43.31
C ILE A 413 -5.65 0.99 44.06
N TYR A 414 -6.16 1.97 43.32
CA TYR A 414 -7.04 3.04 43.84
C TYR A 414 -8.39 2.99 43.12
N ALA A 415 -9.44 2.63 43.86
CA ALA A 415 -10.76 2.33 43.32
C ALA A 415 -11.90 2.84 44.24
N PRO A 416 -12.07 4.17 44.38
CA PRO A 416 -13.18 4.75 45.14
C PRO A 416 -14.53 4.29 44.58
N SER A 417 -15.53 4.13 45.46
CA SER A 417 -16.94 3.86 45.11
C SER A 417 -17.12 2.78 44.03
N SER A 418 -16.32 1.72 44.07
CA SER A 418 -16.26 0.68 43.03
C SER A 418 -16.38 -0.72 43.65
N THR A 419 -16.90 -1.67 42.87
CA THR A 419 -17.03 -3.07 43.28
C THR A 419 -15.68 -3.75 43.16
N MET A 420 -15.09 -4.10 44.30
CA MET A 420 -13.83 -4.82 44.39
C MET A 420 -14.07 -6.33 44.45
N GLY A 421 -13.54 -7.05 43.47
CA GLY A 421 -13.42 -8.51 43.50
C GLY A 421 -12.07 -8.97 44.05
N THR A 422 -11.68 -10.20 43.72
CA THR A 422 -10.42 -10.82 44.15
C THR A 422 -9.25 -10.22 43.40
N ASN A 423 -8.47 -9.34 44.02
CA ASN A 423 -7.28 -8.73 43.38
C ASN A 423 -6.03 -9.03 44.22
N HIS A 424 -4.88 -9.25 43.56
CA HIS A 424 -3.59 -9.37 44.23
C HIS A 424 -2.88 -8.01 44.19
N ALA A 425 -2.95 -7.29 45.31
CA ALA A 425 -2.36 -5.96 45.47
C ALA A 425 -1.74 -5.82 46.87
N PRO A 426 -0.50 -6.33 47.09
CA PRO A 426 0.17 -6.33 48.39
C PRO A 426 0.65 -4.93 48.84
#